data_AF-A0A8S1V5J3-F1
#
_entry.id   AF-A0A8S1V5J3-F1
#
_cell.length_a   1.000
_cell.length_b   1.000
_cell.length_c   1.000
_cell.angle_alpha   90.00
_cell.angle_beta   90.00
_cell.angle_gamma   90.00
#
_symmetry.space_group_name_H-M   'P 1'
#
loop_
_entity.id
_entity.type
_entity.pdbx_description
1 polymer ?
#
loop_
_entity_poly.entity_id
_entity_poly.type
_entity_poly.pdbx_seq_one_letter_code
_entity_poly.pdbx_strand_id
1 'polypeptide(L)'
;MISDISLNQEQNLNINSPPILSFLKKQRKRSIQYVTFKMQTVKIHKTFAEYQVEVNEQGKIWIMEIRYSTLWQFYQKLKKLFGIKLTFPSKHLFGNLSPDTLKKRAIGIQQFLQELSSNYKLINSDECSQFLTKQKHYGTQVIDLTEIEEFVLDA
;
A
#
# COMPACT_ATOMS: atom_id res chain seq x y z
N MET A 1 53.50 24.55 10.83
CA MET A 1 52.26 24.58 10.04
C MET A 1 51.54 23.26 10.26
N ILE A 2 50.58 23.31 11.18
CA ILE A 2 49.14 23.06 10.99
C ILE A 2 48.81 21.58 11.07
N SER A 3 48.14 21.30 12.18
CA SER A 3 47.45 20.11 12.67
C SER A 3 46.24 19.71 11.84
N ASP A 4 45.90 18.43 11.84
CA ASP A 4 44.53 17.89 11.72
C ASP A 4 44.48 16.57 12.51
N ILE A 5 44.11 16.58 13.80
CA ILE A 5 42.75 16.48 14.38
C ILE A 5 42.05 15.15 14.03
N SER A 6 42.06 14.26 15.04
CA SER A 6 41.25 13.04 15.14
C SER A 6 39.75 13.29 14.99
N LEU A 7 39.05 12.35 14.36
CA LEU A 7 37.61 12.15 14.60
C LEU A 7 37.27 10.65 14.64
N ASN A 8 37.56 10.03 15.80
CA ASN A 8 36.75 8.93 16.30
C ASN A 8 35.58 9.56 17.04
N GLN A 9 34.33 9.16 16.77
CA GLN A 9 33.21 8.97 17.72
C GLN A 9 31.83 9.11 17.04
N GLU A 10 31.20 7.98 16.69
CA GLU A 10 29.72 7.87 16.64
C GLU A 10 29.25 6.53 17.26
N GLN A 11 29.84 6.18 18.41
CA GLN A 11 29.27 5.18 19.32
C GLN A 11 29.17 5.78 20.71
N ASN A 12 28.22 6.69 20.90
CA ASN A 12 27.75 7.07 22.23
C ASN A 12 26.22 6.97 22.25
N LEU A 13 25.76 5.80 22.69
CA LEU A 13 24.40 5.55 23.14
C LEU A 13 24.10 6.51 24.31
N ASN A 14 23.30 7.53 24.05
CA ASN A 14 22.89 8.50 25.06
C ASN A 14 21.95 7.83 26.08
N ILE A 15 22.50 7.49 27.25
CA ILE A 15 21.84 6.85 28.40
C ILE A 15 20.83 7.78 29.10
N ASN A 16 20.78 9.07 28.75
CA ASN A 16 19.95 10.08 29.43
C ASN A 16 18.70 10.51 28.66
N SER A 17 18.16 9.67 27.76
CA SER A 17 16.90 10.03 27.11
C SER A 17 15.74 9.97 28.12
N PRO A 18 15.03 11.09 28.41
CA PRO A 18 13.92 11.08 29.37
C PRO A 18 12.88 10.01 28.98
N PRO A 19 12.17 9.42 29.96
CA PRO A 19 11.18 8.37 29.71
C PRO A 19 10.16 8.78 28.64
N ILE A 20 9.82 10.07 28.60
CA ILE A 20 8.97 10.69 27.60
C ILE A 20 9.52 10.56 26.18
N LEU A 21 10.83 10.70 25.95
CA LEU A 21 11.41 10.51 24.61
C LEU A 21 11.41 9.04 24.21
N SER A 22 11.62 8.10 25.14
CA SER A 22 11.46 6.67 24.85
C SER A 22 10.01 6.32 24.51
N PHE A 23 9.06 6.94 25.20
CA PHE A 23 7.62 6.79 24.98
C PHE A 23 7.17 7.43 23.65
N LEU A 24 7.62 8.65 23.35
CA LEU A 24 7.34 9.35 22.10
C LEU A 24 8.00 8.67 20.89
N LYS A 25 9.22 8.13 21.03
CA LYS A 25 9.86 7.29 20.00
C LYS A 25 9.10 5.97 19.80
N LYS A 26 8.55 5.40 20.87
CA LYS A 26 7.70 4.20 20.82
C LYS A 26 6.32 4.50 20.20
N GLN A 27 5.77 5.70 20.41
CA GLN A 27 4.50 6.16 19.83
C GLN A 27 4.62 6.62 18.36
N ARG A 28 5.74 7.25 17.96
CA ARG A 28 6.00 7.67 16.56
C ARG A 28 6.05 6.51 15.56
N LYS A 29 6.12 5.25 16.03
CA LYS A 29 6.14 4.06 15.17
C LYS A 29 4.77 3.57 14.69
N ARG A 30 3.66 4.18 15.10
CA ARG A 30 2.33 3.80 14.61
C ARG A 30 1.64 4.97 13.92
N SER A 31 2.22 5.50 12.86
CA SER A 31 1.43 6.28 11.90
C SER A 31 0.38 5.34 11.33
N ILE A 32 -0.88 5.55 11.70
CA ILE A 32 -1.99 4.73 11.19
C ILE A 32 -2.07 5.00 9.68
N GLN A 33 -1.79 3.98 8.88
CA GLN A 33 -1.89 4.10 7.44
C GLN A 33 -3.34 3.93 7.02
N TYR A 34 -3.91 5.02 6.52
CA TYR A 34 -5.22 5.02 5.88
C TYR A 34 -5.02 4.81 4.39
N VAL A 35 -5.45 3.65 3.91
CA VAL A 35 -5.41 3.30 2.49
C VAL A 35 -6.82 3.02 2.02
N THR A 36 -7.24 3.67 0.95
CA THR A 36 -8.51 3.36 0.29
C THR A 36 -8.26 2.90 -1.14
N PHE A 37 -9.16 2.06 -1.64
CA PHE A 37 -9.05 1.44 -2.95
C PHE A 37 -10.33 1.67 -3.76
N LYS A 38 -10.17 2.06 -5.02
CA LYS A 38 -11.29 2.25 -5.95
C LYS A 38 -10.95 1.65 -7.30
N MET A 39 -11.69 0.61 -7.69
CA MET A 39 -11.62 0.02 -9.02
C MET A 39 -12.01 1.08 -10.06
N GLN A 40 -11.12 1.29 -11.04
CA GLN A 40 -11.32 2.26 -12.11
C GLN A 40 -11.76 1.55 -13.38
N THR A 41 -10.86 0.77 -13.99
CA THR A 41 -11.13 0.11 -15.27
C THR A 41 -10.49 -1.28 -15.35
N VAL A 42 -10.84 -2.04 -16.38
CA VAL A 42 -10.21 -3.33 -16.71
C VAL A 42 -9.63 -3.24 -18.11
N LYS A 43 -8.30 -3.36 -18.22
CA LYS A 43 -7.58 -3.43 -19.49
C LYS A 43 -7.55 -4.89 -19.96
N ILE A 44 -8.13 -5.15 -21.13
CA ILE A 44 -8.16 -6.49 -21.72
C ILE A 44 -7.04 -6.59 -22.75
N HIS A 45 -6.13 -7.54 -22.53
CA HIS A 45 -5.06 -7.90 -23.46
C HIS A 45 -5.41 -9.21 -24.17
N LYS A 46 -4.61 -9.59 -25.18
CA LYS A 46 -4.85 -10.80 -25.98
C LYS A 46 -4.95 -12.08 -25.14
N THR A 47 -4.18 -12.18 -24.06
CA THR A 47 -4.04 -13.41 -23.25
C THR A 47 -4.34 -13.20 -21.77
N PHE A 48 -4.51 -11.97 -21.30
CA PHE A 48 -4.76 -11.65 -19.89
C PHE A 48 -5.56 -10.37 -19.73
N ALA A 49 -5.98 -10.08 -18.50
CA ALA A 49 -6.61 -8.81 -18.15
C ALA A 49 -5.90 -8.20 -16.94
N GLU A 50 -5.82 -6.88 -16.93
CA GLU A 50 -5.27 -6.06 -15.86
C GLU A 50 -6.36 -5.16 -15.28
N TYR A 51 -6.38 -5.08 -13.96
CA TYR A 51 -7.31 -4.26 -13.21
C TYR A 51 -6.59 -2.99 -12.81
N GLN A 52 -7.16 -1.84 -13.17
CA GLN A 52 -6.70 -0.55 -12.69
C GLN A 52 -7.45 -0.21 -11.40
N VAL A 53 -6.68 -0.01 -10.34
CA VAL A 53 -7.20 0.36 -9.03
C VAL A 53 -6.54 1.65 -8.60
N GLU A 54 -7.33 2.67 -8.33
CA GLU A 54 -6.86 3.86 -7.65
C GLU A 54 -6.62 3.55 -6.18
N VAL A 55 -5.42 3.87 -5.70
CA VAL A 55 -4.97 3.69 -4.33
C VAL A 55 -4.71 5.06 -3.75
N ASN A 56 -5.39 5.40 -2.65
CA ASN A 56 -5.15 6.62 -1.90
C ASN A 56 -4.47 6.25 -0.59
N GLU A 57 -3.18 6.56 -0.47
CA GLU A 57 -2.41 6.41 0.75
C GLU A 57 -2.23 7.77 1.42
N GLN A 58 -3.06 8.08 2.42
CA GLN A 58 -2.95 9.34 3.19
C GLN A 58 -2.90 10.60 2.32
N GLY A 59 -3.70 10.67 1.24
CA GLY A 59 -3.73 11.79 0.30
C GLY A 59 -2.85 11.62 -0.93
N LYS A 60 -1.93 10.64 -0.94
CA LYS A 60 -1.13 10.31 -2.11
C LYS A 60 -1.89 9.31 -2.97
N ILE A 61 -2.41 9.79 -4.09
CA ILE A 61 -3.21 8.97 -5.01
C ILE A 61 -2.30 8.39 -6.08
N TRP A 62 -2.42 7.10 -6.35
CA TRP A 62 -1.73 6.47 -7.47
C TRP A 62 -2.54 5.35 -8.09
N ILE A 63 -2.20 4.98 -9.34
CA ILE A 63 -2.89 3.90 -10.07
C ILE A 63 -2.08 2.61 -10.00
N MET A 64 -2.66 1.61 -9.35
CA MET A 64 -2.19 0.23 -9.33
C MET A 64 -2.75 -0.53 -10.53
N GLU A 65 -1.87 -0.98 -11.41
CA GLU A 65 -2.23 -1.88 -12.52
C GLU A 65 -1.85 -3.30 -12.14
N ILE A 66 -2.84 -4.17 -11.92
CA ILE A 66 -2.57 -5.49 -11.34
C ILE A 66 -3.39 -6.60 -11.98
N ARG A 67 -2.77 -7.77 -12.15
CA ARG A 67 -3.44 -8.99 -12.63
C ARG A 67 -4.14 -9.72 -11.49
N TYR A 68 -5.27 -10.36 -11.82
CA TYR A 68 -6.02 -11.21 -10.88
C TYR A 68 -5.13 -12.26 -10.18
N SER A 69 -4.21 -12.89 -10.91
CA SER A 69 -3.32 -13.93 -10.35
C SER A 69 -2.41 -13.39 -9.25
N THR A 70 -1.91 -12.16 -9.40
CA THR A 70 -1.08 -11.50 -8.39
C THR A 70 -1.89 -11.21 -7.13
N LEU A 71 -3.11 -10.67 -7.27
CA LEU A 71 -4.01 -10.45 -6.14
C LEU A 71 -4.43 -11.75 -5.45
N TRP A 72 -4.67 -12.82 -6.22
CA TRP A 72 -4.98 -14.13 -5.66
C TRP A 72 -3.84 -14.66 -4.79
N GLN A 73 -2.59 -14.56 -5.26
CA GLN A 73 -1.42 -14.98 -4.49
C GLN A 73 -1.28 -14.18 -3.19
N PHE A 74 -1.51 -12.86 -3.27
CA PHE A 74 -1.49 -11.98 -2.11
C PHE A 74 -2.58 -12.35 -1.09
N TYR A 75 -3.81 -12.56 -1.54
CA TYR A 75 -4.91 -13.05 -0.72
C TYR A 75 -4.58 -14.37 -0.01
N GLN A 76 -4.03 -15.35 -0.73
CA GLN A 76 -3.63 -16.64 -0.14
C GLN A 76 -2.53 -16.48 0.92
N LYS A 77 -1.57 -15.57 0.69
CA LYS A 77 -0.54 -15.23 1.68
C LYS A 77 -1.16 -14.66 2.95
N LEU A 78 -2.06 -13.67 2.83
CA LEU A 78 -2.74 -13.06 3.97
C LEU A 78 -3.61 -14.06 4.73
N LYS A 79 -4.36 -14.90 3.99
CA LYS A 79 -5.18 -15.96 4.59
C LYS A 79 -4.35 -16.93 5.43
N LYS A 80 -3.17 -17.33 4.94
CA LYS A 80 -2.26 -18.23 5.65
C LYS A 80 -1.68 -17.61 6.91
N LEU A 81 -1.29 -16.33 6.87
CA LEU A 81 -0.60 -15.66 7.97
C LEU A 81 -1.57 -15.20 9.07
N PHE A 82 -2.74 -14.70 8.68
CA PHE A 82 -3.67 -14.05 9.61
C PHE A 82 -4.94 -14.85 9.88
N GLY A 83 -5.11 -16.03 9.25
CA GLY A 83 -6.30 -16.87 9.43
C GLY A 83 -7.62 -16.22 9.00
N ILE A 84 -7.55 -15.18 8.16
CA ILE A 84 -8.68 -14.34 7.81
C ILE A 84 -9.62 -15.00 6.80
N LYS A 85 -10.92 -14.75 6.97
CA LYS A 85 -11.98 -15.16 6.03
C LYS A 85 -12.34 -14.03 5.08
N LEU A 86 -11.36 -13.38 4.46
CA LEU A 86 -11.67 -12.40 3.42
C LEU A 86 -12.31 -13.11 2.22
N THR A 87 -13.28 -12.46 1.61
CA THR A 87 -13.91 -12.97 0.38
C THR A 87 -13.01 -12.65 -0.81
N PHE A 88 -12.86 -13.60 -1.73
CA PHE A 88 -12.11 -13.36 -2.97
C PHE A 88 -12.75 -14.12 -4.13
N PRO A 89 -12.90 -13.52 -5.32
CA PRO A 89 -13.55 -14.15 -6.46
C PRO A 89 -12.86 -15.46 -6.85
N SER A 90 -13.64 -16.53 -7.00
CA SER A 90 -13.13 -17.86 -7.35
C SER A 90 -12.46 -17.89 -8.73
N LYS A 91 -11.53 -18.82 -8.90
CA LYS A 91 -10.97 -19.10 -10.23
C LYS A 91 -12.05 -19.69 -11.13
N HIS A 92 -12.16 -19.19 -12.35
CA HIS A 92 -13.01 -19.77 -13.38
C HIS A 92 -12.18 -20.72 -14.24
N LEU A 93 -12.76 -21.88 -14.59
CA LEU A 93 -12.10 -22.89 -15.42
C LEU A 93 -12.19 -22.57 -16.93
N PHE A 94 -13.16 -21.74 -17.34
CA PHE A 94 -13.39 -21.35 -18.73
C PHE A 94 -13.78 -19.87 -18.84
N GLY A 95 -13.55 -19.26 -20.01
CA GLY A 95 -14.02 -17.89 -20.29
C GLY A 95 -13.34 -16.79 -19.45
N ASN A 96 -12.04 -16.92 -19.17
CA ASN A 96 -11.32 -16.00 -18.28
C ASN A 96 -11.33 -14.53 -18.71
N LEU A 97 -11.50 -14.27 -20.01
CA LEU A 97 -11.56 -12.95 -20.61
C LEU A 97 -12.99 -12.56 -21.04
N SER A 98 -14.00 -13.37 -20.70
CA SER A 98 -15.38 -12.99 -21.00
C SER A 98 -15.77 -11.75 -20.17
N PRO A 99 -16.56 -10.82 -20.73
CA PRO A 99 -16.98 -9.61 -20.04
C PRO A 99 -17.62 -9.90 -18.67
N ASP A 100 -18.45 -10.93 -18.59
CA ASP A 100 -19.10 -11.33 -17.34
C ASP A 100 -18.11 -11.80 -16.28
N THR A 101 -17.09 -12.59 -16.66
CA THR A 101 -16.05 -13.06 -15.74
C THR A 101 -15.21 -11.90 -15.25
N LEU A 102 -14.85 -10.97 -16.14
CA LEU A 102 -14.07 -9.79 -15.79
C LEU A 102 -14.84 -8.87 -14.85
N LYS A 103 -16.14 -8.64 -15.11
CA LYS A 103 -17.02 -7.84 -14.25
C LYS A 103 -17.18 -8.46 -12.86
N LYS A 104 -17.46 -9.77 -12.78
CA LYS A 104 -17.55 -10.50 -11.50
C LYS A 104 -16.24 -10.42 -10.71
N ARG A 105 -15.09 -10.58 -11.39
CA ARG A 105 -13.77 -10.43 -10.77
C ARG A 105 -13.52 -9.00 -10.29
N ALA A 106 -13.87 -7.99 -11.07
CA ALA A 106 -13.69 -6.60 -10.67
C ALA A 106 -14.48 -6.27 -9.39
N ILE A 107 -15.74 -6.72 -9.31
CA ILE A 107 -16.58 -6.56 -8.11
C ILE A 107 -15.94 -7.28 -6.91
N GLY A 108 -15.54 -8.54 -7.09
CA GLY A 108 -14.93 -9.32 -6.01
C GLY A 108 -13.56 -8.78 -5.56
N ILE A 109 -12.76 -8.23 -6.48
CA ILE A 109 -11.50 -7.55 -6.15
C ILE A 109 -11.79 -6.27 -5.35
N GLN A 110 -12.77 -5.47 -5.79
CA GLN A 110 -13.15 -4.25 -5.07
C GLN A 110 -13.61 -4.58 -3.64
N GLN A 111 -14.44 -5.61 -3.47
CA GLN A 111 -14.88 -6.06 -2.14
C GLN A 111 -13.71 -6.53 -1.28
N PHE A 112 -12.83 -7.38 -1.82
CA PHE A 112 -11.62 -7.83 -1.13
C PHE A 112 -10.76 -6.65 -0.64
N LEU A 113 -10.52 -5.66 -1.51
CA LEU A 113 -9.70 -4.50 -1.16
C LEU A 113 -10.38 -3.59 -0.13
N GLN A 114 -11.71 -3.47 -0.17
CA GLN A 114 -12.49 -2.75 0.85
C GLN A 114 -12.46 -3.46 2.22
N GLU A 115 -12.59 -4.80 2.24
CA GLU A 115 -12.45 -5.57 3.48
C GLU A 115 -11.02 -5.46 4.03
N LEU A 116 -10.02 -5.45 3.14
CA LEU A 116 -8.62 -5.27 3.50
C LEU A 116 -8.37 -3.90 4.15
N SER A 117 -8.86 -2.81 3.55
CA SER A 117 -8.71 -1.46 4.10
C SER A 117 -9.49 -1.26 5.40
N SER A 118 -10.63 -1.93 5.56
CA SER A 118 -11.43 -1.86 6.79
C SER A 118 -10.74 -2.55 7.97
N ASN A 119 -9.85 -3.52 7.71
CA ASN A 119 -9.14 -4.23 8.76
C ASN A 119 -7.79 -3.58 9.06
N TYR A 120 -7.78 -2.74 10.09
CA TYR A 120 -6.60 -2.02 10.58
C TYR A 120 -5.35 -2.92 10.75
N LYS A 121 -5.51 -4.12 11.31
CA LYS A 121 -4.37 -5.02 11.58
C LYS A 121 -3.75 -5.56 10.31
N LEU A 122 -4.57 -5.77 9.27
CA LEU A 122 -4.10 -6.26 7.99
C LEU A 122 -3.46 -5.15 7.18
N ILE A 123 -4.12 -4.00 7.02
CA ILE A 123 -3.59 -2.93 6.15
C ILE A 123 -2.26 -2.36 6.69
N ASN A 124 -2.07 -2.34 8.01
CA ASN A 124 -0.82 -1.93 8.65
C ASN A 124 0.18 -3.09 8.88
N SER A 125 -0.06 -4.27 8.30
CA SER A 125 0.91 -5.36 8.35
C SER A 125 2.10 -5.13 7.42
N ASP A 126 3.25 -5.72 7.77
CA ASP A 126 4.45 -5.66 6.93
C ASP A 126 4.18 -6.26 5.54
N GLU A 127 3.35 -7.30 5.45
CA GLU A 127 2.99 -7.92 4.17
C GLU A 127 2.21 -6.99 3.25
N CYS A 128 1.26 -6.21 3.79
CA CYS A 128 0.51 -5.23 3.02
C CYS A 128 1.39 -4.05 2.61
N SER A 129 2.21 -3.53 3.53
CA SER A 129 3.13 -2.43 3.24
C SER A 129 4.14 -2.80 2.15
N GLN A 130 4.74 -3.99 2.22
CA GLN A 130 5.66 -4.49 1.19
C GLN A 130 4.95 -4.68 -0.15
N PHE A 131 3.72 -5.22 -0.13
CA PHE A 131 2.94 -5.42 -1.34
C PHE A 131 2.62 -4.09 -2.03
N LEU A 132 2.08 -3.11 -1.29
CA LEU A 132 1.75 -1.78 -1.81
C LEU A 132 2.99 -1.05 -2.32
N THR A 133 4.09 -1.06 -1.56
CA THR A 133 5.37 -0.47 -2.00
C THR A 133 5.84 -1.07 -3.33
N LYS A 134 5.76 -2.40 -3.47
CA LYS A 134 6.12 -3.09 -4.71
C LYS A 134 5.18 -2.71 -5.86
N GLN A 135 3.87 -2.64 -5.61
CA GLN A 135 2.90 -2.27 -6.65
C GLN A 135 3.04 -0.81 -7.07
N LYS A 136 3.33 0.09 -6.13
CA LYS A 136 3.57 1.52 -6.38
C LYS A 136 4.75 1.75 -7.31
N HIS A 137 5.82 0.95 -7.19
CA HIS A 137 6.95 0.98 -8.12
C HIS A 137 6.54 0.61 -9.57
N TYR A 138 5.52 -0.23 -9.75
CA TYR A 138 4.98 -0.58 -11.07
C TYR A 138 3.85 0.35 -11.52
N GLY A 139 3.38 1.26 -10.66
CA GLY A 139 2.25 2.15 -10.93
C GLY A 139 2.63 3.30 -11.85
N THR A 140 1.65 3.78 -12.62
CA THR A 140 1.90 4.66 -13.77
C THR A 140 1.65 6.15 -13.48
N GLN A 141 0.91 6.50 -12.42
CA GLN A 141 0.58 7.89 -12.10
C GLN A 141 0.56 8.08 -10.59
N VAL A 142 1.29 9.08 -10.08
CA VAL A 142 1.27 9.51 -8.69
C VAL A 142 0.77 10.96 -8.70
N ILE A 143 -0.40 11.20 -8.11
CA ILE A 143 -0.93 12.54 -7.84
C ILE A 143 -0.77 12.75 -6.34
N ASP A 144 0.15 13.63 -5.95
CA ASP A 144 0.36 13.98 -4.55
C ASP A 144 -0.52 15.18 -4.19
N LEU A 145 -1.67 14.93 -3.54
CA LEU A 145 -2.55 16.01 -3.07
C LEU A 145 -2.06 16.65 -1.76
N THR A 146 -0.88 16.24 -1.26
CA THR A 146 -0.27 16.82 -0.06
C THR A 146 0.79 17.88 -0.36
N GLU A 147 1.05 18.18 -1.63
CA GLU A 147 1.76 19.41 -2.01
C GLU A 147 0.84 20.60 -1.72
N ILE A 148 1.11 21.27 -0.60
CA ILE A 148 0.45 22.51 -0.20
C ILE A 148 0.81 23.56 -1.25
N GLU A 149 -0.14 24.00 -2.07
CA GLU A 149 -0.02 25.29 -2.75
C GLU A 149 -0.04 26.37 -1.65
N GLU A 150 1.13 26.90 -1.30
CA GLU A 150 1.23 28.08 -0.46
C GLU A 150 0.62 29.26 -1.24
N PHE A 151 -0.62 29.63 -0.92
CA PHE A 151 -1.20 30.88 -1.37
C PHE A 151 -0.48 32.01 -0.66
N VAL A 152 0.36 32.73 -1.41
CA VAL A 152 0.86 34.04 -0.97
C VAL A 152 -0.35 34.96 -0.89
N LEU A 153 -0.70 35.38 0.33
CA LEU A 153 -1.65 36.47 0.52
C LEU A 153 -0.93 37.76 0.17
N ASP A 154 -1.32 38.40 -0.94
CA ASP A 154 -0.87 39.75 -1.25
C ASP A 154 -1.29 40.67 -0.08
N ALA A 155 -0.29 41.26 0.57
CA ALA A 155 -0.43 42.13 1.75
C ALA A 155 -0.77 43.59 1.36
#